data_AF-A0A5C9AII2-F1
#
_entry.id   AF-A0A5C9AII2-F1
#
_cell.length_a   1.000
_cell.length_b   1.000
_cell.length_c   1.000
_cell.angle_alpha   90.00
_cell.angle_beta   90.00
_cell.angle_gamma   90.00
#
_symmetry.space_group_name_H-M   'P 1'
#
loop_
_entity.id
_entity.type
_entity.pdbx_description
1 polymer ?
#
loop_
_entity_poly.entity_id
_entity_poly.type
_entity_poly.pdbx_seq_one_letter_code
_entity_poly.pdbx_strand_id
1 'polypeptide(L)'
;MRLIITFLMAWCLSWGAYAATAPDSKQITQELEQAKAAKPAQPEVVEALQSALNALEERKGSLERIKQYQQVIDNYPKLSATLRAQLNNMRDEPRSVSPGMSTDALNQEILQVSSQLLDKSRQAQQEQERAREIADSLNQLPQQQTDARRQLNEIERRLGTLTGNTPLNQAQNFALQSDSARLKALVDELELAQLSANNRQELARLRSELAEKESQQLDAYL
;
A
#
# COMPACT_ATOMS: atom_id res chain seq x y z
N MET A 1 22.35 -35.40 -18.51
CA MET A 1 20.97 -34.85 -18.49
C MET A 1 20.02 -35.53 -17.50
N ARG A 2 20.49 -36.29 -16.49
CA ARG A 2 19.61 -36.89 -15.44
C ARG A 2 19.98 -36.51 -14.00
N LEU A 3 21.13 -35.87 -13.79
CA LEU A 3 21.63 -35.45 -12.46
C LEU A 3 21.42 -33.96 -12.15
N ILE A 4 20.99 -33.16 -13.13
CA ILE A 4 20.76 -31.71 -12.95
C ILE A 4 19.33 -31.44 -12.44
N ILE A 5 18.37 -32.32 -12.76
CA ILE A 5 16.96 -32.16 -12.38
C ILE A 5 16.74 -32.46 -10.88
N THR A 6 17.56 -33.33 -10.27
CA THR A 6 17.46 -33.66 -8.84
C THR A 6 18.01 -32.57 -7.92
N PHE A 7 18.92 -31.72 -8.41
CA PHE A 7 19.43 -30.58 -7.62
C PHE A 7 18.45 -29.39 -7.63
N LEU A 8 17.65 -29.26 -8.70
CA LEU A 8 16.66 -28.19 -8.82
C LEU A 8 15.35 -28.48 -8.07
N MET A 9 15.02 -29.76 -7.83
CA MET A 9 13.87 -30.15 -7.01
C MET A 9 14.16 -30.16 -5.50
N ALA A 10 15.42 -30.26 -5.09
CA ALA A 10 15.81 -30.17 -3.67
C ALA A 10 15.77 -28.73 -3.13
N TRP A 11 15.82 -27.71 -4.01
CA TRP A 11 15.72 -26.31 -3.63
C TRP A 11 14.27 -25.81 -3.48
N CYS A 12 13.28 -26.57 -3.98
CA CYS A 12 11.86 -26.21 -3.83
C CYS A 12 11.22 -26.72 -2.54
N LEU A 13 11.93 -27.49 -1.72
CA LEU A 13 11.42 -28.06 -0.46
C LEU A 13 12.02 -27.42 0.80
N SER A 14 12.91 -26.43 0.67
CA SER A 14 13.54 -25.73 1.80
C SER A 14 12.94 -24.37 2.15
N TRP A 15 11.75 -24.02 1.63
CA TRP A 15 10.95 -22.88 2.11
C TRP A 15 9.77 -23.28 3.00
N GLY A 16 9.74 -24.52 3.46
CA GLY A 16 8.70 -25.07 4.34
C GLY A 16 9.07 -25.13 5.82
N ALA A 17 9.80 -24.16 6.37
CA ALA A 17 9.98 -24.04 7.82
C ALA A 17 10.37 -22.59 8.17
N TYR A 18 9.70 -22.02 9.18
CA TYR A 18 9.82 -20.65 9.69
C TYR A 18 9.00 -19.55 9.00
N ALA A 19 7.82 -19.87 8.48
CA ALA A 19 6.70 -18.96 8.74
C ALA A 19 6.29 -19.24 10.19
N ALA A 20 6.52 -18.32 11.11
CA ALA A 20 5.81 -18.33 12.39
C ALA A 20 4.32 -18.19 12.03
N THR A 21 3.64 -19.33 11.88
CA THR A 21 2.23 -19.40 11.52
C THR A 21 1.48 -18.64 12.59
N ALA A 22 0.88 -17.51 12.21
CA ALA A 22 0.04 -16.76 13.13
C ALA A 22 -1.01 -17.71 13.73
N PRO A 23 -1.33 -17.54 15.02
CA PRO A 23 -2.28 -18.42 15.67
C PRO A 23 -3.67 -18.30 15.03
N ASP A 24 -4.42 -19.40 15.04
CA ASP A 24 -5.75 -19.43 14.44
C ASP A 24 -6.73 -18.61 15.29
N SER A 25 -7.32 -17.57 14.70
CA SER A 25 -8.31 -16.73 15.37
C SER A 25 -9.49 -17.53 15.94
N LYS A 26 -9.89 -18.65 15.31
CA LYS A 26 -11.00 -19.47 15.81
C LYS A 26 -10.63 -20.17 17.11
N GLN A 27 -9.39 -20.63 17.23
CA GLN A 27 -8.87 -21.27 18.43
C GLN A 27 -8.78 -20.26 19.58
N ILE A 28 -8.24 -19.07 19.33
CA ILE A 28 -8.15 -18.00 20.34
C ILE A 28 -9.54 -17.56 20.81
N THR A 29 -10.53 -17.43 19.90
CA THR A 29 -11.90 -17.11 20.28
C THR A 29 -12.52 -18.18 21.18
N GLN A 30 -12.29 -19.45 20.86
CA GLN A 30 -12.78 -20.56 21.68
C GLN A 30 -12.15 -20.55 23.08
N GLU A 31 -10.84 -20.32 23.19
CA GLU A 31 -10.15 -20.18 24.48
C GLU A 31 -10.64 -18.97 25.26
N LEU A 32 -10.96 -17.87 24.58
CA LEU A 32 -11.50 -16.66 25.22
C LEU A 32 -12.86 -16.93 25.85
N GLU A 33 -13.74 -17.67 25.16
CA GLU A 33 -15.03 -18.09 25.69
C GLU A 33 -14.87 -19.01 26.91
N GLN A 34 -13.93 -19.96 26.85
CA GLN A 34 -13.61 -20.85 27.98
C GLN A 34 -13.07 -20.07 29.18
N ALA A 35 -12.15 -19.13 28.97
CA ALA A 35 -11.57 -18.29 30.01
C ALA A 35 -12.63 -17.39 30.69
N LYS A 36 -13.61 -16.89 29.92
CA LYS A 36 -14.75 -16.13 30.44
C LYS A 36 -15.72 -16.99 31.25
N ALA A 37 -15.89 -18.26 30.89
CA ALA A 37 -16.77 -19.20 31.57
C ALA A 37 -16.12 -19.86 32.81
N ALA A 38 -14.80 -19.77 32.95
CA ALA A 38 -14.05 -20.40 34.04
C ALA A 38 -14.39 -19.82 35.43
N LYS A 39 -14.36 -20.68 36.45
CA LYS A 39 -14.48 -20.29 37.87
C LYS A 39 -13.29 -20.85 38.67
N PRO A 40 -12.48 -20.02 39.34
CA PRO A 40 -12.58 -18.55 39.41
C PRO A 40 -12.28 -17.87 38.06
N ALA A 41 -12.77 -16.64 37.90
CA ALA A 41 -12.55 -15.83 36.71
C ALA A 41 -11.04 -15.53 36.54
N GLN A 42 -10.56 -15.57 35.29
CA GLN A 42 -9.16 -15.34 34.94
C GLN A 42 -9.04 -14.08 34.06
N PRO A 43 -9.10 -12.87 34.65
CA PRO A 43 -9.15 -11.63 33.87
C PRO A 43 -7.91 -11.42 32.99
N GLU A 44 -6.74 -11.78 33.50
CA GLU A 44 -5.46 -11.66 32.78
C GLU A 44 -5.40 -12.56 31.52
N VAL A 45 -6.02 -13.74 31.58
CA VAL A 45 -6.14 -14.66 30.44
C VAL A 45 -7.09 -14.09 29.39
N VAL A 46 -8.23 -13.54 29.83
CA VAL A 46 -9.22 -12.90 28.95
C VAL A 46 -8.60 -11.71 28.23
N GLU A 47 -7.86 -10.85 28.94
CA GLU A 47 -7.19 -9.68 28.37
C GLU A 47 -6.13 -10.07 27.33
N ALA A 48 -5.27 -11.04 27.64
CA ALA A 48 -4.24 -11.51 26.71
C ALA A 48 -4.85 -12.11 25.42
N LEU A 49 -5.91 -12.92 25.53
CA LEU A 49 -6.61 -13.49 24.37
C LEU A 49 -7.35 -12.42 23.55
N GLN A 50 -7.94 -11.40 24.19
CA GLN A 50 -8.53 -10.25 23.48
C GLN A 50 -7.48 -9.46 22.72
N SER A 51 -6.34 -9.17 23.34
CA SER A 51 -5.19 -8.52 22.68
C SER A 51 -4.72 -9.34 21.47
N ALA A 52 -4.63 -10.67 21.63
CA ALA A 52 -4.27 -11.57 20.53
C ALA A 52 -5.23 -11.47 19.34
N LEU A 53 -6.55 -11.41 19.58
CA LEU A 53 -7.54 -11.26 18.52
C LEU A 53 -7.47 -9.90 17.82
N ASN A 54 -7.33 -8.82 18.59
CA ASN A 54 -7.17 -7.47 18.04
C ASN A 54 -5.93 -7.38 17.15
N ALA A 55 -4.81 -7.98 17.58
CA ALA A 55 -3.58 -8.01 16.79
C ALA A 55 -3.76 -8.76 15.46
N LEU A 56 -4.53 -9.86 15.44
CA LEU A 56 -4.86 -10.58 14.20
C LEU A 56 -5.79 -9.78 13.29
N GLU A 57 -6.68 -8.95 13.83
CA GLU A 57 -7.53 -8.05 13.05
C GLU A 57 -6.71 -6.95 12.40
N GLU A 58 -5.84 -6.28 13.15
CA GLU A 58 -4.90 -5.29 12.60
C GLU A 58 -4.03 -5.88 11.49
N ARG A 59 -3.54 -7.11 11.69
CA ARG A 59 -2.79 -7.85 10.67
C ARG A 59 -3.59 -8.01 9.37
N LYS A 60 -4.89 -8.33 9.45
CA LYS A 60 -5.74 -8.43 8.24
C LYS A 60 -5.83 -7.08 7.54
N GLY A 61 -5.98 -5.99 8.27
CA GLY A 61 -5.95 -4.64 7.73
C GLY A 61 -4.64 -4.35 6.97
N SER A 62 -3.50 -4.72 7.55
CA SER A 62 -2.20 -4.60 6.87
C SER A 62 -2.13 -5.42 5.58
N LEU A 63 -2.61 -6.66 5.60
CA LEU A 63 -2.64 -7.52 4.41
C LEU A 63 -3.54 -6.96 3.30
N GLU A 64 -4.62 -6.27 3.64
CA GLU A 64 -5.47 -5.60 2.65
C GLU A 64 -4.75 -4.39 2.03
N ARG A 65 -4.08 -3.56 2.84
CA ARG A 65 -3.30 -2.42 2.34
C ARG A 65 -2.12 -2.88 1.47
N ILE A 66 -1.45 -3.96 1.85
CA ILE A 66 -0.44 -4.63 1.02
C ILE A 66 -0.98 -4.93 -0.38
N LYS A 67 -2.18 -5.52 -0.50
CA LYS A 67 -2.79 -5.82 -1.81
C LYS A 67 -3.02 -4.54 -2.63
N GLN A 68 -3.47 -3.47 -2.00
CA GLN A 68 -3.68 -2.18 -2.67
C GLN A 68 -2.36 -1.59 -3.18
N TYR A 69 -1.30 -1.62 -2.35
CA TYR A 69 0.03 -1.17 -2.76
C TYR A 69 0.60 -2.02 -3.89
N GLN A 70 0.43 -3.34 -3.82
CA GLN A 70 0.85 -4.26 -4.87
C GLN A 70 0.17 -3.93 -6.21
N GLN A 71 -1.14 -3.66 -6.21
CA GLN A 71 -1.85 -3.26 -7.44
C GLN A 71 -1.26 -2.00 -8.07
N VAL A 72 -0.87 -1.01 -7.27
CA VAL A 72 -0.22 0.20 -7.78
C VAL A 72 1.13 -0.13 -8.40
N ILE A 73 1.92 -0.97 -7.72
CA ILE A 73 3.24 -1.41 -8.18
C ILE A 73 3.13 -2.18 -9.49
N ASP A 74 2.20 -3.13 -9.59
CA ASP A 74 2.00 -3.97 -10.77
C ASP A 74 1.50 -3.15 -11.98
N ASN A 75 0.64 -2.16 -11.74
CA ASN A 75 0.08 -1.33 -12.82
C ASN A 75 1.01 -0.17 -13.25
N TYR A 76 1.99 0.20 -12.43
CA TYR A 76 2.87 1.33 -12.68
C TYR A 76 3.58 1.28 -14.05
N PRO A 77 4.18 0.15 -14.50
CA PRO A 77 4.89 0.10 -15.79
C PRO A 77 3.97 0.45 -16.97
N LYS A 78 2.74 -0.06 -16.95
CA LYS A 78 1.75 0.20 -18.02
C LYS A 78 1.28 1.66 -18.01
N LEU A 79 0.96 2.18 -16.82
CA LEU A 79 0.48 3.56 -16.68
C LEU A 79 1.57 4.58 -17.05
N SER A 80 2.79 4.39 -16.55
CA SER A 80 3.92 5.28 -16.86
C SER A 80 4.28 5.25 -18.35
N ALA A 81 4.31 4.07 -18.98
CA ALA A 81 4.52 3.96 -20.42
C ALA A 81 3.45 4.68 -21.23
N THR A 82 2.18 4.58 -20.81
CA THR A 82 1.05 5.23 -21.48
C THR A 82 1.17 6.75 -21.38
N LEU A 83 1.44 7.28 -20.18
CA LEU A 83 1.62 8.72 -19.96
C LEU A 83 2.82 9.28 -20.74
N ARG A 84 3.95 8.57 -20.72
CA ARG A 84 5.14 8.97 -21.51
C ARG A 84 4.86 8.94 -23.01
N ALA A 85 4.14 7.93 -23.51
CA ALA A 85 3.74 7.88 -24.92
C ALA A 85 2.80 9.04 -25.28
N GLN A 86 1.86 9.42 -24.40
CA GLN A 86 1.00 10.58 -24.60
C GLN A 86 1.82 11.87 -24.64
N LEU A 87 2.72 12.08 -23.69
CA LEU A 87 3.62 13.24 -23.64
C LEU A 87 4.50 13.37 -24.88
N ASN A 88 4.98 12.25 -25.44
CA ASN A 88 5.79 12.22 -26.65
C ASN A 88 4.98 12.42 -27.94
N ASN A 89 3.71 12.04 -27.94
CA ASN A 89 2.82 12.17 -29.11
C ASN A 89 2.08 13.52 -29.16
N MET A 90 2.19 14.35 -28.12
CA MET A 90 1.68 15.72 -28.17
C MET A 90 2.48 16.52 -29.20
N ARG A 91 1.76 17.15 -30.14
CA ARG A 91 2.37 18.02 -31.16
C ARG A 91 2.97 19.26 -30.50
N ASP A 92 4.12 19.69 -30.99
CA ASP A 92 4.70 20.99 -30.57
C ASP A 92 3.95 22.18 -31.19
N GLU A 93 3.21 21.96 -32.28
CA GLU A 93 2.41 23.00 -32.93
C GLU A 93 0.99 23.09 -32.35
N PRO A 94 0.51 24.30 -32.00
CA PRO A 94 -0.88 24.53 -31.61
C PRO A 94 -1.84 24.06 -32.69
N ARG A 95 -3.05 23.67 -32.28
CA ARG A 95 -4.11 23.35 -33.24
C ARG A 95 -4.40 24.59 -34.09
N SER A 96 -4.74 24.43 -35.37
CA SER A 96 -5.08 25.57 -36.24
C SER A 96 -6.59 25.71 -36.37
N VAL A 97 -7.10 26.94 -36.26
CA VAL A 97 -8.52 27.25 -36.48
C VAL A 97 -8.87 26.97 -37.95
N SER A 98 -10.04 26.37 -38.21
CA SER A 98 -10.44 26.04 -39.58
C SER A 98 -10.79 27.32 -40.37
N PRO A 99 -10.21 27.52 -41.57
CA PRO A 99 -10.54 28.67 -42.40
C PRO A 99 -12.01 28.59 -42.86
N GLY A 100 -12.80 29.62 -42.57
CA GLY A 100 -14.21 29.72 -42.96
C GLY A 100 -15.24 29.59 -41.83
N MET A 101 -14.83 29.51 -40.56
CA MET A 101 -15.75 29.57 -39.42
C MET A 101 -16.41 30.95 -39.30
N SER A 102 -17.71 30.97 -38.97
CA SER A 102 -18.42 32.22 -38.66
C SER A 102 -17.97 32.77 -37.29
N THR A 103 -18.15 34.06 -37.08
CA THR A 103 -17.84 34.72 -35.79
C THR A 103 -18.55 34.08 -34.61
N ASP A 104 -19.79 33.64 -34.79
CA ASP A 104 -20.55 32.95 -33.74
C ASP A 104 -19.98 31.55 -33.43
N ALA A 105 -19.52 30.82 -34.47
CA ALA A 105 -18.86 29.52 -34.29
C ALA A 105 -17.52 29.67 -33.56
N LEU A 106 -16.75 30.72 -33.88
CA LEU A 106 -15.50 31.05 -33.19
C LEU A 106 -15.74 31.38 -31.71
N ASN A 107 -16.75 32.19 -31.40
CA ASN A 107 -17.09 32.52 -30.01
C ASN A 107 -17.49 31.28 -29.19
N GLN A 108 -18.26 30.36 -29.79
CA GLN A 108 -18.60 29.10 -29.13
C GLN A 108 -17.36 28.22 -28.89
N GLU A 109 -16.45 28.16 -29.86
CA GLU A 109 -15.20 27.40 -29.73
C GLU A 109 -14.28 27.99 -28.65
N ILE A 110 -14.12 29.31 -28.59
CA ILE A 110 -13.37 30.00 -27.54
C ILE A 110 -13.91 29.65 -26.14
N LEU A 111 -15.23 29.67 -25.97
CA LEU A 111 -15.85 29.31 -24.69
C LEU A 111 -15.59 27.84 -24.34
N GLN A 112 -15.67 26.93 -25.32
CA GLN A 112 -15.41 25.51 -25.10
C GLN A 112 -13.95 25.24 -24.71
N VAL A 113 -13.00 25.84 -25.42
CA VAL A 113 -11.56 25.70 -25.15
C VAL A 113 -11.20 26.31 -23.80
N SER A 114 -11.77 27.46 -23.47
CA SER A 114 -11.60 28.09 -22.15
C SER A 114 -12.09 27.18 -21.01
N SER A 115 -13.23 26.51 -21.17
CA SER A 115 -13.72 25.54 -20.19
C SER A 115 -12.75 24.36 -20.03
N GLN A 116 -12.23 23.82 -21.15
CA GLN A 116 -11.27 22.73 -21.11
C GLN A 116 -9.97 23.13 -20.41
N LEU A 117 -9.48 24.35 -20.66
CA LEU A 117 -8.28 24.88 -20.01
C LEU A 117 -8.48 24.99 -18.48
N LEU A 118 -9.63 25.50 -18.04
CA LEU A 118 -9.96 25.57 -16.61
C LEU A 118 -10.01 24.17 -15.96
N ASP A 119 -10.60 23.18 -16.65
CA ASP A 119 -10.66 21.80 -16.15
C ASP A 119 -9.26 21.16 -16.05
N LYS A 120 -8.40 21.37 -17.06
CA LYS A 120 -7.01 20.88 -17.04
C LYS A 120 -6.17 21.55 -15.97
N SER A 121 -6.34 22.86 -15.76
CA SER A 121 -5.69 23.60 -14.67
C SER A 121 -6.09 23.04 -13.30
N ARG A 122 -7.38 22.77 -13.07
CA ARG A 122 -7.86 22.12 -11.85
C ARG A 122 -7.27 20.73 -11.66
N GLN A 123 -7.17 19.94 -12.73
CA GLN A 123 -6.58 18.61 -12.68
C GLN A 123 -5.10 18.67 -12.28
N ALA A 124 -4.33 19.60 -12.85
CA ALA A 124 -2.92 19.80 -12.51
C ALA A 124 -2.74 20.17 -11.03
N GLN A 125 -3.59 21.06 -10.50
CA GLN A 125 -3.58 21.42 -9.08
C GLN A 125 -3.85 20.21 -8.17
N GLN A 126 -4.85 19.39 -8.49
CA GLN A 126 -5.15 18.18 -7.72
C GLN A 126 -3.99 17.17 -7.73
N GLU A 127 -3.33 16.98 -8.87
CA GLU A 127 -2.16 16.10 -8.94
C GLU A 127 -0.97 16.65 -8.15
N GLN A 128 -0.81 17.99 -8.09
CA GLN A 128 0.21 18.62 -7.25
C GLN A 128 -0.07 18.44 -5.75
N GLU A 129 -1.32 18.59 -5.31
CA GLU A 129 -1.73 18.31 -3.94
C GLU A 129 -1.48 16.85 -3.57
N ARG A 130 -1.88 15.91 -4.44
CA ARG A 130 -1.57 14.48 -4.27
C ARG A 130 -0.07 14.22 -4.17
N ALA A 131 0.74 14.87 -5.00
CA ALA A 131 2.19 14.72 -4.95
C ALA A 131 2.78 15.21 -3.61
N ARG A 132 2.22 16.27 -3.01
CA ARG A 132 2.61 16.76 -1.68
C ARG A 132 2.23 15.77 -0.58
N GLU A 133 1.00 15.26 -0.57
CA GLU A 133 0.56 14.25 0.39
C GLU A 133 1.43 12.98 0.32
N ILE A 134 1.78 12.56 -0.90
CA ILE A 134 2.69 11.44 -1.12
C ILE A 134 4.09 11.74 -0.55
N ALA A 135 4.63 12.93 -0.80
CA ALA A 135 5.94 13.34 -0.26
C ALA A 135 5.94 13.36 1.27
N ASP A 136 4.88 13.87 1.89
CA ASP A 136 4.72 13.88 3.35
C ASP A 136 4.69 12.45 3.90
N SER A 137 3.95 11.55 3.24
CA SER A 137 3.93 10.13 3.62
C SER A 137 5.30 9.47 3.48
N LEU A 138 6.03 9.74 2.39
CA LEU A 138 7.37 9.22 2.13
C LEU A 138 8.38 9.66 3.20
N ASN A 139 8.21 10.85 3.78
CA ASN A 139 9.07 11.34 4.86
C ASN A 139 8.87 10.56 6.17
N GLN A 140 7.67 10.03 6.42
CA GLN A 140 7.33 9.34 7.67
C GLN A 140 7.63 7.83 7.63
N LEU A 141 7.55 7.21 6.45
CA LEU A 141 7.71 5.76 6.28
C LEU A 141 9.03 5.20 6.84
N PRO A 142 10.22 5.81 6.65
CA PRO A 142 11.47 5.26 7.16
C PRO A 142 11.50 5.14 8.69
N GLN A 143 10.92 6.12 9.39
CA GLN A 143 10.81 6.07 10.85
C GLN A 143 9.84 4.96 11.28
N GLN A 144 8.66 4.88 10.64
CA GLN A 144 7.67 3.84 10.93
C GLN A 144 8.24 2.43 10.69
N GLN A 145 9.00 2.21 9.61
CA GLN A 145 9.65 0.93 9.33
C GLN A 145 10.67 0.58 10.43
N THR A 146 11.48 1.56 10.83
CA THR A 146 12.49 1.36 11.89
C THR A 146 11.82 0.99 13.21
N ASP A 147 10.75 1.68 13.59
CA ASP A 147 10.04 1.44 14.84
C ASP A 147 9.29 0.10 14.82
N ALA A 148 8.63 -0.25 13.70
CA ALA A 148 7.98 -1.56 13.54
C ALA A 148 8.98 -2.72 13.62
N ARG A 149 10.15 -2.59 12.99
CA ARG A 149 11.23 -3.60 13.05
C ARG A 149 11.81 -3.73 14.46
N ARG A 150 12.01 -2.62 15.17
CA ARG A 150 12.47 -2.64 16.57
C ARG A 150 11.45 -3.36 17.47
N GLN A 151 10.17 -3.03 17.35
CA GLN A 151 9.11 -3.70 18.12
C GLN A 151 9.05 -5.19 17.79
N LEU A 152 9.19 -5.57 16.52
CA LEU A 152 9.17 -6.96 16.10
C LEU A 152 10.30 -7.74 16.79
N ASN A 153 11.53 -7.22 16.77
CA ASN A 153 12.68 -7.84 17.42
C ASN A 153 12.48 -8.01 18.93
N GLU A 154 11.86 -7.03 19.61
CA GLU A 154 11.57 -7.11 21.04
C GLU A 154 10.54 -8.22 21.34
N ILE A 155 9.49 -8.34 20.52
CA ILE A 155 8.46 -9.38 20.68
C ILE A 155 9.04 -10.76 20.37
N GLU A 156 9.84 -10.91 19.32
CA GLU A 156 10.51 -12.17 19.00
C GLU A 156 11.47 -12.61 20.12
N ARG A 157 12.18 -11.66 20.74
CA ARG A 157 13.02 -11.94 21.91
C ARG A 157 12.18 -12.43 23.09
N ARG A 158 11.05 -11.79 23.39
CA ARG A 158 10.14 -12.21 24.47
C ARG A 158 9.57 -13.60 24.21
N LEU A 159 9.15 -13.88 22.98
CA LEU A 159 8.62 -15.17 22.57
C LEU A 159 9.65 -16.29 22.79
N GLY A 160 10.94 -16.02 22.59
CA GLY A 160 12.03 -16.98 22.88
C GLY A 160 12.32 -17.21 24.37
N THR A 161 11.79 -16.38 25.26
CA THR A 161 12.03 -16.46 26.72
C THR A 161 10.83 -16.98 27.52
N LEU A 162 9.64 -17.03 26.93
CA LEU A 162 8.46 -17.54 27.61
C LEU A 162 8.50 -19.06 27.72
N THR A 163 8.59 -19.55 28.95
CA THR A 163 8.60 -20.97 29.27
C THR A 163 7.55 -21.26 30.35
N GLY A 164 6.64 -22.20 30.07
CA GLY A 164 5.64 -22.65 31.04
C GLY A 164 4.32 -23.04 30.40
N ASN A 165 3.62 -24.02 31.00
CA ASN A 165 2.39 -24.63 30.48
C ASN A 165 1.12 -24.18 31.23
N THR A 166 1.12 -22.98 31.82
CA THR A 166 -0.08 -22.46 32.50
C THR A 166 -1.05 -21.83 31.49
N PRO A 167 -2.37 -21.81 31.75
CA PRO A 167 -3.33 -21.14 30.88
C PRO A 167 -2.99 -19.67 30.60
N LEU A 168 -2.43 -18.98 31.60
CA LEU A 168 -1.93 -17.61 31.44
C LEU A 168 -0.72 -17.53 30.51
N ASN A 169 0.26 -18.41 30.65
CA ASN A 169 1.41 -18.46 29.73
C ASN A 169 0.98 -18.82 28.31
N GLN A 170 -0.02 -19.69 28.13
CA GLN A 170 -0.58 -20.03 26.83
C GLN A 170 -1.27 -18.82 26.18
N ALA A 171 -2.11 -18.09 26.92
CA ALA A 171 -2.75 -16.87 26.43
C ALA A 171 -1.74 -15.76 26.09
N GLN A 172 -0.70 -15.58 26.92
CA GLN A 172 0.38 -14.64 26.63
C GLN A 172 1.20 -15.05 25.39
N ASN A 173 1.43 -16.35 25.19
CA ASN A 173 2.05 -16.86 23.96
C ASN A 173 1.20 -16.54 22.74
N PHE A 174 -0.13 -16.71 22.80
CA PHE A 174 -1.01 -16.31 21.69
C PHE A 174 -0.93 -14.81 21.41
N ALA A 175 -0.97 -13.96 22.45
CA ALA A 175 -0.83 -12.52 22.29
C ALA A 175 0.47 -12.13 21.56
N LEU A 176 1.61 -12.67 22.02
CA LEU A 176 2.91 -12.35 21.44
C LEU A 176 3.09 -12.93 20.03
N GLN A 177 2.58 -14.13 19.75
CA GLN A 177 2.60 -14.69 18.40
C GLN A 177 1.74 -13.86 17.44
N SER A 178 0.54 -13.45 17.87
CA SER A 178 -0.34 -12.57 17.09
C SER A 178 0.30 -11.21 16.83
N ASP A 179 0.92 -10.60 17.84
CA ASP A 179 1.63 -9.33 17.68
C ASP A 179 2.86 -9.43 16.78
N SER A 180 3.64 -10.51 16.89
CA SER A 180 4.73 -10.78 15.96
C SER A 180 4.20 -10.90 14.53
N ALA A 181 3.11 -11.64 14.31
CA ALA A 181 2.51 -11.79 13.00
C ALA A 181 1.95 -10.48 12.44
N ARG A 182 1.38 -9.62 13.31
CA ARG A 182 0.90 -8.28 13.01
C ARG A 182 2.04 -7.36 12.60
N LEU A 183 3.10 -7.30 13.40
CA LEU A 183 4.26 -6.46 13.11
C LEU A 183 5.01 -6.90 11.85
N LYS A 184 5.10 -8.21 11.58
CA LYS A 184 5.63 -8.71 10.29
C LYS A 184 4.83 -8.17 9.12
N ALA A 185 3.50 -8.30 9.17
CA ALA A 185 2.64 -7.76 8.12
C ALA A 185 2.73 -6.24 8.01
N LEU A 186 2.90 -5.52 9.13
CA LEU A 186 3.10 -4.07 9.12
C LEU A 186 4.44 -3.68 8.48
N VAL A 187 5.52 -4.41 8.75
CA VAL A 187 6.82 -4.16 8.10
C VAL A 187 6.70 -4.37 6.58
N ASP A 188 6.12 -5.48 6.15
CA ASP A 188 5.87 -5.77 4.73
C ASP A 188 4.97 -4.69 4.10
N GLU A 189 3.94 -4.24 4.81
CA GLU A 189 3.05 -3.16 4.40
C GLU A 189 3.82 -1.87 4.17
N LEU A 190 4.66 -1.45 5.11
CA LEU A 190 5.40 -0.20 5.05
C LEU A 190 6.47 -0.20 3.95
N GLU A 191 7.07 -1.36 3.65
CA GLU A 191 8.01 -1.53 2.53
C GLU A 191 7.29 -1.35 1.19
N LEU A 192 6.14 -2.01 1.02
CA LEU A 192 5.34 -1.85 -0.20
C LEU A 192 4.71 -0.46 -0.28
N ALA A 193 4.34 0.15 0.84
CA ALA A 193 3.85 1.52 0.89
C ALA A 193 4.89 2.49 0.34
N GLN A 194 6.17 2.31 0.68
CA GLN A 194 7.26 3.15 0.19
C GLN A 194 7.44 3.00 -1.33
N LEU A 195 7.51 1.76 -1.82
CA LEU A 195 7.63 1.51 -3.27
C LEU A 195 6.41 2.05 -4.05
N SER A 196 5.21 1.79 -3.53
CA SER A 196 3.95 2.30 -4.09
C SER A 196 3.88 3.83 -4.07
N ALA A 197 4.31 4.47 -2.99
CA ALA A 197 4.35 5.93 -2.88
C ALA A 197 5.31 6.54 -3.92
N ASN A 198 6.51 5.98 -4.08
CA ASN A 198 7.44 6.41 -5.15
C ASN A 198 6.80 6.28 -6.54
N ASN A 199 6.14 5.17 -6.83
CA ASN A 199 5.44 4.96 -8.09
C ASN A 199 4.31 5.97 -8.31
N ARG A 200 3.50 6.25 -7.27
CA ARG A 200 2.43 7.26 -7.33
C ARG A 200 2.98 8.66 -7.52
N GLN A 201 4.10 9.00 -6.89
CA GLN A 201 4.75 10.29 -7.04
C GLN A 201 5.19 10.53 -8.48
N GLU A 202 5.85 9.55 -9.10
CA GLU A 202 6.27 9.66 -10.49
C GLU A 202 5.07 9.69 -11.46
N LEU A 203 4.01 8.93 -11.18
CA LEU A 203 2.77 9.02 -11.96
C LEU A 203 2.11 10.39 -11.83
N ALA A 204 2.04 10.96 -10.63
CA ALA A 204 1.50 12.30 -10.40
C ALA A 204 2.32 13.36 -11.15
N ARG A 205 3.66 13.22 -11.14
CA ARG A 205 4.57 14.09 -11.90
C ARG A 205 4.28 14.02 -13.41
N LEU A 206 4.21 12.82 -13.98
CA LEU A 206 3.92 12.62 -15.41
C LEU A 206 2.53 13.17 -15.79
N ARG A 207 1.53 13.03 -14.91
CA ARG A 207 0.18 13.58 -15.12
C ARG A 207 0.16 15.10 -15.06
N SER A 208 0.90 15.69 -14.12
CA SER A 208 1.06 17.14 -14.02
C SER A 208 1.69 17.69 -15.29
N GLU A 209 2.79 17.07 -15.76
CA GLU A 209 3.46 17.48 -16.99
C GLU A 209 2.52 17.37 -18.21
N LEU A 210 1.73 16.31 -18.29
CA LEU A 210 0.75 16.14 -19.36
C LEU A 210 -0.31 17.24 -19.32
N ALA A 211 -0.89 17.50 -18.15
CA ALA A 211 -1.90 18.54 -17.97
C ALA A 211 -1.35 19.95 -18.27
N GLU A 212 -0.10 20.22 -17.87
CA GLU A 212 0.59 21.49 -18.19
C GLU A 212 0.78 21.67 -19.70
N LYS A 213 1.28 20.65 -20.41
CA LYS A 213 1.41 20.71 -21.87
C LYS A 213 0.05 20.87 -22.56
N GLU A 214 -0.98 20.17 -22.09
CA GLU A 214 -2.33 20.30 -22.66
C GLU A 214 -2.87 21.70 -22.45
N SER A 215 -2.66 22.29 -21.26
CA SER A 215 -3.03 23.67 -20.98
C SER A 215 -2.29 24.65 -21.87
N GLN A 216 -0.99 24.47 -22.10
CA GLN A 216 -0.19 25.34 -22.99
C GLN A 216 -0.69 25.27 -24.44
N GLN A 217 -1.08 24.09 -24.93
CA GLN A 217 -1.66 23.95 -26.27
C GLN A 217 -3.02 24.63 -26.40
N LEU A 218 -3.88 24.50 -25.38
CA LEU A 218 -5.18 25.15 -25.37
C LEU A 218 -5.03 26.67 -25.29
N ASP A 219 -4.09 27.16 -24.49
CA ASP A 219 -3.79 28.58 -24.35
C ASP A 219 -3.21 29.16 -25.65
N ALA A 220 -2.28 28.44 -26.30
CA ALA A 220 -1.72 28.84 -27.60
C ALA A 220 -2.72 28.72 -28.76
N TYR A 221 -3.83 27.99 -28.57
CA TYR A 221 -4.91 27.89 -29.53
C TYR A 221 -5.89 29.07 -29.46
N LEU A 222 -6.05 29.66 -28.28
CA LEU A 222 -6.89 30.84 -28.03
C LEU A 222 -6.22 32.13 -28.53
#